data_AF-A0AAD7AM41-F1
#
_entry.id   AF-A0AAD7AM41-F1
#
_cell.length_a   1.000
_cell.length_b   1.000
_cell.length_c   1.000
_cell.angle_alpha   90.00
_cell.angle_beta   90.00
_cell.angle_gamma   90.00
#
_symmetry.space_group_name_H-M   'P 1'
#
loop_
_entity.id
_entity.type
_entity.pdbx_description
1 polymer ?
#
loop_
_entity_poly.entity_id
_entity_poly.type
_entity_poly.pdbx_seq_one_letter_code
_entity_poly.pdbx_strand_id
1 'polypeptide(L)'
;MLYFHSLLLFAAVVRSFPTASPVEGPSEEMIPVPGAGWRPKSSVHEIPHGGQVITVGDEFHLLDAGGRVLHTMPTGAPSLKDPSHNISARTTKYTEGWVTTAVWDGTPSQPISSSKATWTVPSAPQTNWGFQILYYFNGIGADGVIFQPVLQFTFSWTVASWLVGPTGVFVTQSVPVKPGQVLNGVMTQTKKSATSWTLTSSFTGIANTTLSMTYASPMYIGWASAFEQYGVRMNHLDYPADTSMTFSNIELKFIGTAPTVAYRVINYLPAQGTTTITTNGGAAAKTVMHFPAPPVKLMTYCEWYNFTVACDSVSYPTAASVPLATAAIQCKTIDEQVFLPGTGGPGISAVNVTVGYNCFLYQNANCTGSKLKVDKSYPDLRLVSFDDTARAWSCNKA
;
A
#
# COMPACT_ATOMS: atom_id res chain seq x y z
N MET A 1 57.29 22.39 -52.16
CA MET A 1 56.51 21.39 -52.92
C MET A 1 55.36 20.96 -52.02
N LEU A 2 54.14 21.31 -52.40
CA LEU A 2 52.93 21.18 -51.58
C LEU A 2 52.50 19.72 -51.42
N TYR A 3 52.05 19.35 -50.21
CA TYR A 3 51.08 18.27 -50.02
C TYR A 3 49.92 18.79 -49.16
N PHE A 4 48.78 18.96 -49.80
CA PHE A 4 47.44 19.15 -49.23
C PHE A 4 46.99 17.83 -48.57
N HIS A 5 46.38 17.87 -47.38
CA HIS A 5 45.46 16.82 -46.92
C HIS A 5 44.22 17.47 -46.26
N SER A 6 43.07 17.00 -46.73
CA SER A 6 41.71 17.47 -46.45
C SER A 6 41.32 17.39 -44.98
N LEU A 7 40.67 18.46 -44.50
CA LEU A 7 39.82 18.44 -43.31
C LEU A 7 38.41 17.95 -43.70
N LEU A 8 38.00 16.77 -43.22
CA LEU A 8 36.63 16.28 -43.32
C LEU A 8 35.84 16.81 -42.10
N LEU A 9 34.89 17.71 -42.35
CA LEU A 9 33.91 18.18 -41.37
C LEU A 9 32.83 17.10 -41.19
N PHE A 10 32.73 16.50 -40.00
CA PHE A 10 31.55 15.74 -39.59
C PHE A 10 30.54 16.72 -38.97
N ALA A 11 29.42 16.95 -39.66
CA ALA A 11 28.26 17.61 -39.08
C ALA A 11 27.56 16.63 -38.10
N ALA A 12 27.72 16.85 -36.80
CA ALA A 12 26.97 16.14 -35.78
C ALA A 12 25.51 16.62 -35.80
N VAL A 13 24.59 15.76 -36.25
CA VAL A 13 23.15 15.95 -36.06
C VAL A 13 22.85 15.71 -34.58
N VAL A 14 22.82 16.80 -33.80
CA VAL A 14 22.32 16.78 -32.42
C VAL A 14 20.81 16.59 -32.49
N ARG A 15 20.34 15.35 -32.34
CA ARG A 15 18.92 15.10 -32.06
C ARG A 15 18.63 15.58 -30.65
N SER A 16 17.81 16.62 -30.55
CA SER A 16 17.19 17.06 -29.31
C SER A 16 16.32 15.92 -28.77
N PHE A 17 16.79 15.28 -27.69
CA PHE A 17 15.94 14.40 -26.91
C PHE A 17 14.84 15.25 -26.27
N PRO A 18 13.56 14.84 -26.34
CA PRO A 18 12.52 15.50 -25.56
C PRO A 18 12.91 15.36 -24.08
N THR A 19 13.16 16.49 -23.43
CA THR A 19 13.26 16.54 -21.98
C THR A 19 11.91 16.10 -21.44
N ALA A 20 11.85 14.89 -20.90
CA ALA A 20 10.68 14.44 -20.16
C ALA A 20 10.40 15.49 -19.08
N SER A 21 9.21 16.11 -19.12
CA SER A 21 8.78 17.00 -18.05
C SER A 21 8.91 16.26 -16.73
N PRO A 22 9.46 16.88 -15.67
CA PRO A 22 9.46 16.29 -14.35
C PRO A 22 8.02 15.86 -14.03
N VAL A 23 7.86 14.61 -13.60
CA VAL A 23 6.59 14.11 -13.10
C VAL A 23 6.19 15.05 -11.97
N GLU A 24 5.14 15.85 -12.16
CA GLU A 24 4.60 16.73 -11.12
C GLU A 24 4.22 15.85 -9.92
N GLY A 25 5.07 15.88 -8.90
CA GLY A 25 4.70 15.40 -7.58
C GLY A 25 3.59 16.29 -7.01
N PRO A 26 2.97 15.90 -5.88
CA PRO A 26 2.16 16.84 -5.12
C PRO A 26 2.95 18.13 -4.88
N SER A 27 2.28 19.28 -4.88
CA SER A 27 2.94 20.52 -4.45
C SER A 27 3.57 20.29 -3.08
N GLU A 28 4.73 20.91 -2.81
CA GLU A 28 5.46 20.79 -1.53
C GLU A 28 4.61 21.15 -0.28
N GLU A 29 3.38 21.61 -0.51
CA GLU A 29 2.39 22.02 0.47
C GLU A 29 1.45 20.91 0.94
N MET A 30 1.41 19.73 0.31
CA MET A 30 0.52 18.63 0.70
C MET A 30 1.30 17.45 1.30
N ILE A 31 0.78 16.87 2.38
CA ILE A 31 1.33 15.67 3.02
C ILE A 31 0.26 14.60 3.19
N PRO A 32 0.59 13.30 3.05
CA PRO A 32 -0.37 12.24 3.24
C PRO A 32 -0.55 11.94 4.72
N VAL A 33 -1.80 11.86 5.16
CA VAL A 33 -2.18 11.65 6.56
C VAL A 33 -2.96 10.33 6.68
N PRO A 34 -2.56 9.44 7.60
CA PRO A 34 -3.27 8.18 7.81
C PRO A 34 -4.73 8.44 8.19
N GLY A 35 -5.67 7.89 7.45
CA GLY A 35 -7.10 7.98 7.69
C GLY A 35 -7.78 9.16 7.00
N ALA A 36 -7.02 10.07 6.39
CA ALA A 36 -7.54 11.33 5.85
C ALA A 36 -7.07 11.65 4.42
N GLY A 37 -6.13 10.91 3.85
CA GLY A 37 -5.59 11.22 2.52
C GLY A 37 -4.61 12.40 2.56
N TRP A 38 -4.45 13.08 1.43
CA TRP A 38 -3.61 14.27 1.35
C TRP A 38 -4.23 15.44 2.10
N ARG A 39 -3.40 16.14 2.88
CA ARG A 39 -3.77 17.32 3.66
C ARG A 39 -2.74 18.43 3.46
N PRO A 40 -3.16 19.71 3.49
CA PRO A 40 -2.22 20.82 3.53
C PRO A 40 -1.30 20.66 4.74
N LYS A 41 -0.01 20.87 4.57
CA LYS A 41 0.99 20.83 5.64
C LYS A 41 0.64 21.76 6.80
N SER A 42 -0.01 22.89 6.49
CA SER A 42 -0.51 23.86 7.47
C SER A 42 -1.62 23.32 8.39
N SER A 43 -2.24 22.18 8.05
CA SER A 43 -3.28 21.53 8.88
C SER A 43 -2.75 20.39 9.77
N VAL A 44 -1.45 20.12 9.71
CA VAL A 44 -0.80 19.05 10.47
C VAL A 44 0.14 19.66 11.50
N HIS A 45 -0.11 19.38 12.76
CA HIS A 45 0.58 19.99 13.89
C HIS A 45 1.28 18.93 14.73
N GLU A 46 2.59 19.10 14.91
CA GLU A 46 3.33 18.30 15.87
C GLU A 46 2.96 18.73 17.30
N ILE A 47 2.66 17.74 18.14
CA ILE A 47 2.35 17.96 19.55
C ILE A 47 3.67 17.98 20.32
N PRO A 48 3.97 19.07 21.05
CA PRO A 48 5.18 19.13 21.87
C PRO A 48 5.11 18.08 22.98
N HIS A 49 6.26 17.65 23.47
CA HIS A 49 6.31 16.69 24.58
C HIS A 49 5.51 17.18 25.80
N GLY A 50 4.59 16.35 26.28
CA GLY A 50 3.68 16.68 27.39
C GLY A 50 2.49 17.57 26.99
N GLY A 51 2.39 18.00 25.74
CA GLY A 51 1.23 18.72 25.21
C GLY A 51 -0.01 17.82 25.09
N GLN A 52 -1.15 18.46 24.87
CA GLN A 52 -2.44 17.78 24.73
C GLN A 52 -3.35 18.52 23.76
N VAL A 53 -4.31 17.81 23.17
CA VAL A 53 -5.38 18.40 22.37
C VAL A 53 -6.66 18.39 23.19
N ILE A 54 -7.38 19.50 23.27
CA ILE A 54 -8.69 19.55 23.92
C ILE A 54 -9.72 20.12 22.95
N THR A 55 -10.98 19.74 23.12
CA THR A 55 -12.10 20.38 22.44
C THR A 55 -12.72 21.45 23.33
N VAL A 56 -12.85 22.66 22.80
CA VAL A 56 -13.52 23.79 23.45
C VAL A 56 -14.57 24.33 22.48
N GLY A 57 -15.86 24.05 22.75
CA GLY A 57 -16.91 24.33 21.78
C GLY A 57 -16.66 23.56 20.47
N ASP A 58 -16.66 24.28 19.35
CA ASP A 58 -16.44 23.73 18.01
C ASP A 58 -14.98 23.89 17.56
N GLU A 59 -14.01 23.83 18.48
CA GLU A 59 -12.60 23.99 18.17
C GLU A 59 -11.72 22.94 18.87
N PHE A 60 -10.69 22.49 18.16
CA PHE A 60 -9.52 21.83 18.73
C PHE A 60 -8.52 22.88 19.19
N HIS A 61 -8.09 22.78 20.44
CA HIS A 61 -7.04 23.60 21.02
C HIS A 61 -5.84 22.70 21.30
N LEU A 62 -4.72 22.96 20.63
CA LEU A 62 -3.43 22.34 20.94
C LEU A 62 -2.79 23.11 22.08
N LEU A 63 -2.54 22.44 23.20
CA LEU A 63 -1.91 23.00 24.38
C LEU A 63 -0.47 22.50 24.52
N ASP A 64 0.42 23.36 25.02
CA ASP A 64 1.72 22.90 25.54
C ASP A 64 1.58 22.21 26.90
N ALA A 65 2.69 21.71 27.44
CA ALA A 65 2.73 21.02 28.73
C ALA A 65 2.32 21.92 29.91
N GLY A 66 2.39 23.25 29.76
CA GLY A 66 1.94 24.22 30.76
C GLY A 66 0.46 24.59 30.63
N GLY A 67 -0.25 24.06 29.64
CA GLY A 67 -1.66 24.35 29.37
C GLY A 67 -1.89 25.62 28.54
N ARG A 68 -0.85 26.23 27.97
CA ARG A 68 -1.01 27.39 27.08
C ARG A 68 -1.41 26.93 25.69
N VAL A 69 -2.39 27.61 25.10
CA VAL A 69 -2.84 27.37 23.72
C VAL A 69 -1.72 27.76 22.74
N LEU A 70 -1.30 26.80 21.92
CA LEU A 70 -0.35 26.97 20.83
C LEU A 70 -1.04 27.18 19.48
N HIS A 71 -2.15 26.47 19.27
CA HIS A 71 -2.90 26.52 18.03
C HIS A 71 -4.38 26.20 18.27
N THR A 72 -5.23 26.76 17.42
CA THR A 72 -6.68 26.56 17.44
C THR A 72 -7.16 26.26 16.04
N MET A 73 -8.04 25.27 15.91
CA MET A 73 -8.63 24.86 14.64
C MET A 73 -10.11 24.56 14.87
N PRO A 74 -11.01 24.89 13.93
CA PRO A 74 -12.39 24.42 14.01
C PRO A 74 -12.44 22.89 14.10
N THR A 75 -13.42 22.30 14.77
CA THR A 75 -13.77 20.87 14.69
C THR A 75 -14.73 20.59 13.52
N GLY A 76 -15.28 21.66 12.93
CA GLY A 76 -16.30 21.64 11.88
C GLY A 76 -15.90 20.88 10.61
N ALA A 77 -16.90 20.43 9.86
CA ALA A 77 -16.72 19.53 8.72
C ALA A 77 -16.36 20.28 7.42
N PRO A 78 -15.33 19.83 6.69
CA PRO A 78 -15.53 19.15 5.42
C PRO A 78 -15.71 17.69 5.77
N SER A 79 -16.91 17.18 5.54
CA SER A 79 -17.26 15.77 5.75
C SER A 79 -16.10 14.89 5.27
N LEU A 80 -15.54 14.05 6.16
CA LEU A 80 -14.91 12.82 5.72
C LEU A 80 -16.03 11.97 5.12
N LYS A 81 -16.53 12.34 3.93
CA LYS A 81 -17.51 11.54 3.19
C LYS A 81 -16.78 10.27 2.84
N ASP A 82 -17.02 9.25 3.66
CA ASP A 82 -16.76 7.84 3.44
C ASP A 82 -15.32 7.47 2.99
N PRO A 83 -14.58 6.61 3.69
CA PRO A 83 -13.34 6.05 3.16
C PRO A 83 -13.49 5.42 1.75
N SER A 84 -14.72 5.16 1.27
CA SER A 84 -15.00 4.77 -0.12
C SER A 84 -14.76 5.86 -1.19
N HIS A 85 -14.57 7.14 -0.84
CA HIS A 85 -14.77 8.23 -1.81
C HIS A 85 -13.58 9.14 -2.17
N ASN A 86 -12.35 8.88 -1.72
CA ASN A 86 -11.18 9.61 -2.22
C ASN A 86 -10.05 8.70 -2.72
N ILE A 87 -10.39 7.68 -3.52
CA ILE A 87 -9.45 7.24 -4.56
C ILE A 87 -9.48 8.34 -5.64
N SER A 88 -8.78 9.45 -5.39
CA SER A 88 -8.45 10.36 -6.47
C SER A 88 -7.50 9.56 -7.36
N ALA A 89 -8.00 9.06 -8.48
CA ALA A 89 -7.16 8.58 -9.57
C ALA A 89 -6.40 9.78 -10.14
N ARG A 90 -5.44 10.30 -9.38
CA ARG A 90 -4.57 11.42 -9.76
C ARG A 90 -3.53 10.84 -10.70
N THR A 91 -3.90 10.74 -11.97
CA THR A 91 -3.14 10.11 -13.05
C THR A 91 -2.92 8.60 -12.83
N THR A 92 -2.94 7.81 -13.90
CA THR A 92 -2.93 6.34 -13.90
C THR A 92 -1.65 5.67 -13.33
N LYS A 93 -0.81 6.40 -12.58
CA LYS A 93 0.53 5.96 -12.18
C LYS A 93 0.68 5.57 -10.70
N TYR A 94 -0.17 6.07 -9.79
CA TYR A 94 -0.07 5.78 -8.36
C TYR A 94 -1.42 5.33 -7.78
N THR A 95 -1.38 4.44 -6.80
CA THR A 95 -2.54 4.10 -5.96
C THR A 95 -2.31 4.63 -4.56
N GLU A 96 -3.31 5.32 -4.02
CA GLU A 96 -3.16 6.10 -2.81
C GLU A 96 -4.37 5.92 -1.89
N GLY A 97 -4.14 5.99 -0.59
CA GLY A 97 -5.15 5.89 0.46
C GLY A 97 -5.33 4.48 1.02
N TRP A 98 -6.55 4.20 1.47
CA TRP A 98 -6.94 2.95 2.11
C TRP A 98 -6.75 1.75 1.19
N VAL A 99 -6.01 0.76 1.67
CA VAL A 99 -5.80 -0.52 0.96
C VAL A 99 -6.73 -1.58 1.53
N THR A 100 -6.67 -1.78 2.84
CA THR A 100 -7.47 -2.79 3.54
C THR A 100 -7.64 -2.46 5.02
N THR A 101 -8.72 -2.92 5.62
CA THR A 101 -9.02 -2.75 7.03
C THR A 101 -9.82 -3.90 7.61
N ALA A 102 -9.65 -4.15 8.91
CA ALA A 102 -10.58 -4.89 9.74
C ALA A 102 -11.20 -3.94 10.76
N VAL A 103 -12.51 -3.71 10.65
CA VAL A 103 -13.24 -2.67 11.40
C VAL A 103 -14.46 -3.26 12.09
N TRP A 104 -14.75 -2.75 13.27
CA TRP A 104 -16.01 -2.94 13.99
C TRP A 104 -16.67 -1.59 14.16
N ASP A 105 -17.92 -1.49 13.69
CA ASP A 105 -18.75 -0.31 13.94
C ASP A 105 -19.67 -0.63 15.12
N GLY A 106 -19.42 0.05 16.23
CA GLY A 106 -20.28 -0.03 17.39
C GLY A 106 -21.54 0.83 17.26
N THR A 107 -22.40 0.69 18.26
CA THR A 107 -23.50 1.63 18.47
C THR A 107 -23.07 2.73 19.46
N PRO A 108 -23.60 3.97 19.36
CA PRO A 108 -23.26 5.05 20.30
C PRO A 108 -23.51 4.73 21.78
N SER A 109 -24.35 3.74 22.10
CA SER A 109 -24.60 3.27 23.47
C SER A 109 -23.47 2.42 24.06
N GLN A 110 -22.42 2.13 23.29
CA GLN A 110 -21.29 1.27 23.69
C GLN A 110 -19.95 1.99 23.50
N PRO A 111 -19.66 3.03 24.31
CA PRO A 111 -18.38 3.74 24.22
C PRO A 111 -17.19 2.80 24.44
N ILE A 112 -16.20 2.89 23.56
CA ILE A 112 -14.93 2.18 23.69
C ILE A 112 -14.10 2.86 24.78
N SER A 113 -13.70 2.10 25.80
CA SER A 113 -12.82 2.56 26.86
C SER A 113 -11.34 2.26 26.58
N SER A 114 -11.04 1.24 25.77
CA SER A 114 -9.68 0.94 25.34
C SER A 114 -9.66 0.10 24.08
N SER A 115 -8.64 0.30 23.24
CA SER A 115 -8.30 -0.56 22.11
C SER A 115 -6.80 -0.83 22.17
N LYS A 116 -6.38 -2.08 22.00
CA LYS A 116 -4.97 -2.43 21.84
C LYS A 116 -4.78 -3.51 20.80
N ALA A 117 -3.59 -3.53 20.20
CA ALA A 117 -3.12 -4.66 19.40
C ALA A 117 -1.59 -4.77 19.47
N THR A 118 -1.09 -5.97 19.26
CA THR A 118 0.33 -6.31 19.18
C THR A 118 0.68 -6.71 17.75
N TRP A 119 1.71 -6.11 17.19
CA TRP A 119 2.21 -6.46 15.85
C TRP A 119 3.73 -6.29 15.78
N THR A 120 4.36 -6.83 14.74
CA THR A 120 5.80 -6.74 14.53
C THR A 120 6.10 -5.85 13.34
N VAL A 121 7.09 -4.97 13.46
CA VAL A 121 7.57 -4.14 12.34
C VAL A 121 8.07 -5.08 11.23
N PRO A 122 7.51 -5.02 10.01
CA PRO A 122 7.94 -5.89 8.93
C PRO A 122 9.32 -5.45 8.40
N SER A 123 9.89 -6.23 7.48
CA SER A 123 11.06 -5.81 6.71
C SER A 123 10.78 -4.51 5.94
N ALA A 124 11.82 -3.74 5.64
CA ALA A 124 11.66 -2.58 4.78
C ALA A 124 11.27 -3.05 3.36
N PRO A 125 10.47 -2.25 2.62
CA PRO A 125 10.31 -2.42 1.18
C PRO A 125 11.64 -2.54 0.43
N GLN A 126 11.65 -3.30 -0.67
CA GLN A 126 12.85 -3.49 -1.48
C GLN A 126 13.16 -2.28 -2.36
N THR A 127 12.12 -1.57 -2.80
CA THR A 127 12.24 -0.28 -3.47
C THR A 127 11.92 0.84 -2.48
N ASN A 128 12.59 1.98 -2.67
CA ASN A 128 12.26 3.22 -2.00
C ASN A 128 12.30 4.36 -3.03
N TRP A 129 11.15 4.93 -3.32
CA TRP A 129 11.02 6.01 -4.31
C TRP A 129 11.29 7.41 -3.76
N GLY A 130 11.58 7.54 -2.45
CA GLY A 130 11.81 8.81 -1.76
C GLY A 130 10.54 9.58 -1.38
N PHE A 131 9.39 9.18 -1.92
CA PHE A 131 8.07 9.73 -1.61
C PHE A 131 7.04 8.62 -1.31
N GLN A 132 7.50 7.37 -1.19
CA GLN A 132 6.69 6.22 -0.84
C GLN A 132 6.38 6.25 0.65
N ILE A 133 5.10 6.11 0.99
CA ILE A 133 4.65 6.12 2.38
C ILE A 133 3.72 4.94 2.61
N LEU A 134 3.97 4.18 3.67
CA LEU A 134 3.11 3.07 4.12
C LEU A 134 2.69 3.33 5.57
N TYR A 135 1.40 3.17 5.87
CA TYR A 135 0.86 3.33 7.21
C TYR A 135 0.18 2.05 7.68
N TYR A 136 0.52 1.59 8.89
CA TYR A 136 -0.09 0.45 9.55
C TYR A 136 -0.53 0.83 10.96
N PHE A 137 -1.78 0.55 11.31
CA PHE A 137 -2.31 0.95 12.61
C PHE A 137 -3.50 0.11 13.07
N ASN A 138 -3.73 0.12 14.39
CA ASN A 138 -5.05 -0.07 14.98
C ASN A 138 -5.59 1.31 15.42
N GLY A 139 -6.88 1.43 15.67
CA GLY A 139 -7.48 2.74 15.93
C GLY A 139 -8.82 2.69 16.64
N ILE A 140 -9.26 3.85 17.16
CA ILE A 140 -10.62 4.10 17.60
C ILE A 140 -11.11 5.44 17.04
N GLY A 141 -12.41 5.61 16.88
CA GLY A 141 -12.94 6.83 16.27
C GLY A 141 -14.42 7.07 16.50
N ALA A 142 -14.83 8.28 16.14
CA ALA A 142 -16.20 8.80 16.16
C ALA A 142 -16.24 10.10 15.37
N ASP A 143 -17.38 10.43 14.75
CA ASP A 143 -17.69 11.77 14.25
C ASP A 143 -16.63 12.37 13.30
N GLY A 144 -16.03 11.52 12.46
CA GLY A 144 -14.97 11.92 11.53
C GLY A 144 -13.61 12.15 12.19
N VAL A 145 -13.43 11.69 13.43
CA VAL A 145 -12.15 11.66 14.14
C VAL A 145 -11.62 10.23 14.21
N ILE A 146 -10.34 10.06 13.94
CA ILE A 146 -9.59 8.81 14.13
C ILE A 146 -8.45 9.08 15.11
N PHE A 147 -8.36 8.25 16.13
CA PHE A 147 -7.31 8.27 17.14
C PHE A 147 -6.55 6.95 17.07
N GLN A 148 -5.23 7.02 16.82
CA GLN A 148 -4.50 5.84 16.34
C GLN A 148 -2.99 5.92 16.63
N PRO A 149 -2.36 4.86 17.15
CA PRO A 149 -0.91 4.67 17.07
C PRO A 149 -0.54 4.09 15.70
N VAL A 150 0.39 4.74 14.99
CA VAL A 150 0.72 4.43 13.60
C VAL A 150 2.18 4.03 13.46
N LEU A 151 2.42 2.93 12.77
CA LEU A 151 3.70 2.56 12.18
C LEU A 151 3.75 3.14 10.76
N GLN A 152 4.80 3.90 10.45
CA GLN A 152 5.00 4.56 9.18
C GLN A 152 6.32 4.12 8.54
N PHE A 153 6.31 3.84 7.25
CA PHE A 153 7.51 3.79 6.41
C PHE A 153 7.56 5.01 5.50
N THR A 154 8.72 5.64 5.39
CA THR A 154 9.05 6.60 4.32
C THR A 154 10.40 6.21 3.71
N PHE A 155 11.46 6.39 4.50
CA PHE A 155 12.81 5.91 4.23
C PHE A 155 13.25 4.87 5.26
N SER A 156 12.71 4.97 6.46
CA SER A 156 12.91 4.05 7.57
C SER A 156 11.60 3.91 8.34
N TRP A 157 11.52 2.91 9.20
CA TRP A 157 10.36 2.72 10.05
C TRP A 157 10.37 3.69 11.22
N THR A 158 9.26 4.42 11.39
CA THR A 158 9.00 5.24 12.56
C THR A 158 7.62 4.94 13.12
N VAL A 159 7.43 5.26 14.40
CA VAL A 159 6.12 5.24 15.04
C VAL A 159 5.75 6.62 15.57
N ALA A 160 4.47 6.95 15.52
CA ALA A 160 3.88 8.14 16.12
C ALA A 160 2.41 7.90 16.44
N SER A 161 1.85 8.64 17.40
CA SER A 161 0.41 8.65 17.64
C SER A 161 -0.24 9.84 16.95
N TRP A 162 -1.37 9.58 16.30
CA TRP A 162 -2.10 10.55 15.49
C TRP A 162 -3.51 10.74 16.05
N LEU A 163 -3.94 12.00 16.02
CA LEU A 163 -5.32 12.44 16.10
C LEU A 163 -5.68 13.09 14.77
N VAL A 164 -6.61 12.48 14.05
CA VAL A 164 -6.97 12.90 12.69
C VAL A 164 -8.42 13.32 12.70
N GLY A 165 -8.67 14.61 12.60
CA GLY A 165 -10.01 15.19 12.50
C GLY A 165 -10.32 15.71 11.09
N PRO A 166 -11.54 16.25 10.87
CA PRO A 166 -11.96 16.79 9.58
C PRO A 166 -11.08 17.94 9.07
N THR A 167 -10.61 18.78 10.00
CA THR A 167 -9.93 20.05 9.77
C THR A 167 -8.54 20.13 10.39
N GLY A 168 -8.31 19.39 11.48
CA GLY A 168 -7.07 19.40 12.24
C GLY A 168 -6.46 18.01 12.38
N VAL A 169 -5.16 17.93 12.17
CA VAL A 169 -4.36 16.71 12.33
C VAL A 169 -3.26 17.00 13.34
N PHE A 170 -3.16 16.16 14.35
CA PHE A 170 -2.16 16.30 15.40
C PHE A 170 -1.36 15.01 15.52
N VAL A 171 -0.04 15.13 15.61
CA VAL A 171 0.86 13.98 15.59
C VAL A 171 1.95 14.16 16.64
N THR A 172 2.34 13.10 17.33
CA THR A 172 3.51 13.13 18.20
C THR A 172 4.81 13.15 17.39
N GLN A 173 5.94 13.43 18.03
CA GLN A 173 7.23 13.24 17.39
C GLN A 173 7.37 11.80 16.86
N SER A 174 7.92 11.66 15.66
CA SER A 174 8.24 10.34 15.08
C SER A 174 9.43 9.70 15.80
N VAL A 175 9.28 8.46 16.22
CA VAL A 175 10.33 7.69 16.91
C VAL A 175 10.79 6.52 16.02
N PRO A 176 12.09 6.40 15.70
CA PRO A 176 12.59 5.29 14.89
C PRO A 176 12.38 3.93 15.55
N VAL A 177 12.02 2.94 14.75
CA VAL A 177 11.90 1.53 15.15
C VAL A 177 12.60 0.65 14.11
N LYS A 178 12.85 -0.63 14.45
CA LYS A 178 13.58 -1.56 13.58
C LYS A 178 12.68 -2.71 13.11
N PRO A 179 12.90 -3.26 11.90
CA PRO A 179 12.30 -4.54 11.50
C PRO A 179 12.48 -5.61 12.59
N GLY A 180 11.43 -6.40 12.81
CA GLY A 180 11.38 -7.41 13.87
C GLY A 180 11.04 -6.89 15.27
N GLN A 181 11.01 -5.57 15.49
CA GLN A 181 10.57 -5.01 16.77
C GLN A 181 9.07 -5.26 17.00
N VAL A 182 8.71 -5.75 18.18
CA VAL A 182 7.31 -5.90 18.59
C VAL A 182 6.78 -4.56 19.08
N LEU A 183 5.64 -4.15 18.52
CA LEU A 183 4.91 -2.94 18.84
C LEU A 183 3.61 -3.30 19.55
N ASN A 184 3.25 -2.49 20.53
CA ASN A 184 1.98 -2.57 21.24
C ASN A 184 1.31 -1.21 21.17
N GLY A 185 0.45 -1.02 20.17
CA GLY A 185 -0.35 0.19 20.01
C GLY A 185 -1.54 0.15 20.95
N VAL A 186 -1.68 1.17 21.79
CA VAL A 186 -2.71 1.23 22.84
C VAL A 186 -3.40 2.59 22.81
N MET A 187 -4.73 2.55 22.80
CA MET A 187 -5.58 3.69 23.11
C MET A 187 -6.39 3.40 24.36
N THR A 188 -6.44 4.33 25.31
CA THR A 188 -7.14 4.13 26.59
C THR A 188 -7.81 5.40 27.05
N GLN A 189 -9.07 5.31 27.49
CA GLN A 189 -9.73 6.37 28.22
C GLN A 189 -9.11 6.51 29.61
N THR A 190 -8.59 7.68 29.92
CA THR A 190 -7.96 8.00 31.21
C THR A 190 -8.87 8.77 32.15
N LYS A 191 -9.83 9.54 31.61
CA LYS A 191 -10.79 10.31 32.40
C LYS A 191 -12.11 10.43 31.66
N LYS A 192 -13.20 10.52 32.42
CA LYS A 192 -14.54 10.86 31.92
C LYS A 192 -15.13 11.97 32.80
N SER A 193 -15.74 12.96 32.18
CA SER A 193 -16.59 13.97 32.82
C SER A 193 -18.04 13.81 32.36
N ALA A 194 -18.92 14.73 32.77
CA ALA A 194 -20.31 14.75 32.28
C ALA A 194 -20.38 15.05 30.77
N THR A 195 -19.41 15.77 30.22
CA THR A 195 -19.45 16.33 28.85
C THR A 195 -18.21 16.01 28.02
N SER A 196 -17.24 15.26 28.57
CA SER A 196 -15.98 15.00 27.87
C SER A 196 -15.33 13.68 28.25
N TRP A 197 -14.55 13.17 27.31
CA TRP A 197 -13.74 11.97 27.45
C TRP A 197 -12.28 12.33 27.20
N THR A 198 -11.41 11.99 28.15
CA THR A 198 -9.97 12.09 27.96
C THR A 198 -9.42 10.72 27.59
N LEU A 199 -8.70 10.66 26.48
CA LEU A 199 -8.09 9.45 25.94
C LEU A 199 -6.60 9.68 25.71
N THR A 200 -5.81 8.61 25.82
CA THR A 200 -4.42 8.57 25.39
C THR A 200 -4.23 7.56 24.27
N SER A 201 -3.33 7.86 23.33
CA SER A 201 -2.84 6.95 22.28
C SER A 201 -1.33 6.89 22.41
N SER A 202 -0.75 5.69 22.38
CA SER A 202 0.70 5.51 22.56
C SER A 202 1.19 4.15 22.05
N PHE A 203 2.52 4.01 21.96
CA PHE A 203 3.18 2.72 21.90
C PHE A 203 3.76 2.36 23.27
N THR A 204 3.40 1.19 23.82
CA THR A 204 3.92 0.75 25.13
C THR A 204 5.44 0.60 25.07
N GLY A 205 6.15 1.26 25.99
CA GLY A 205 7.60 1.19 26.10
C GLY A 205 8.38 2.05 25.09
N ILE A 206 7.70 2.88 24.29
CA ILE A 206 8.35 3.83 23.36
C ILE A 206 8.04 5.26 23.80
N ALA A 207 9.06 5.94 24.33
CA ALA A 207 8.95 7.33 24.79
C ALA A 207 8.50 8.28 23.66
N ASN A 208 7.96 9.44 24.02
CA ASN A 208 7.54 10.50 23.09
C ASN A 208 6.41 10.13 22.10
N THR A 209 5.78 8.96 22.25
CA THR A 209 4.63 8.54 21.41
C THR A 209 3.27 8.78 22.07
N THR A 210 3.22 9.32 23.29
CA THR A 210 1.93 9.52 23.99
C THR A 210 1.25 10.79 23.53
N LEU A 211 0.09 10.63 22.91
CA LEU A 211 -0.85 11.70 22.59
C LEU A 211 -1.99 11.69 23.61
N SER A 212 -2.31 12.83 24.21
CA SER A 212 -3.49 13.01 25.07
C SER A 212 -4.53 13.90 24.39
N MET A 213 -5.78 13.45 24.37
CA MET A 213 -6.92 14.19 23.82
C MET A 213 -8.04 14.28 24.86
N THR A 214 -8.69 15.44 24.99
CA THR A 214 -10.03 15.54 25.61
C THR A 214 -11.06 15.91 24.55
N TYR A 215 -12.03 15.03 24.32
CA TYR A 215 -13.02 15.15 23.25
C TYR A 215 -14.45 15.16 23.79
N ALA A 216 -15.36 15.80 23.06
CA ALA A 216 -16.75 15.99 23.45
C ALA A 216 -17.68 14.83 23.08
N SER A 217 -17.20 13.83 22.31
CA SER A 217 -17.93 12.61 21.90
C SER A 217 -17.19 11.33 22.33
N PRO A 218 -17.91 10.22 22.61
CA PRO A 218 -17.27 8.94 22.92
C PRO A 218 -16.81 8.28 21.63
N MET A 219 -15.76 7.45 21.70
CA MET A 219 -15.34 6.65 20.55
C MET A 219 -16.22 5.40 20.44
N TYR A 220 -16.69 5.06 19.25
CA TYR A 220 -17.58 3.90 19.01
C TYR A 220 -17.19 3.07 17.77
N ILE A 221 -16.23 3.51 16.97
CA ILE A 221 -15.63 2.74 15.87
C ILE A 221 -14.30 2.16 16.36
N GLY A 222 -14.04 0.89 16.08
CA GLY A 222 -12.79 0.21 16.44
C GLY A 222 -12.14 -0.42 15.21
N TRP A 223 -10.90 -0.03 14.90
CA TRP A 223 -10.07 -0.66 13.88
C TRP A 223 -9.13 -1.67 14.54
N ALA A 224 -9.29 -2.95 14.17
CA ALA A 224 -8.40 -4.03 14.55
C ALA A 224 -7.04 -3.91 13.84
N SER A 225 -7.08 -3.58 12.55
CA SER A 225 -5.91 -3.36 11.70
C SER A 225 -6.31 -2.55 10.47
N ALA A 226 -5.44 -1.67 10.01
CA ALA A 226 -5.64 -0.85 8.81
C ALA A 226 -4.31 -0.66 8.06
N PHE A 227 -4.42 -0.57 6.73
CA PHE A 227 -3.31 -0.29 5.82
C PHE A 227 -3.66 0.84 4.88
N GLU A 228 -2.77 1.82 4.79
CA GLU A 228 -2.79 2.86 3.77
C GLU A 228 -1.44 3.02 3.11
N GLN A 229 -1.45 3.50 1.87
CA GLN A 229 -0.25 3.72 1.08
C GLN A 229 -0.34 5.01 0.28
N TYR A 230 0.81 5.62 0.00
CA TYR A 230 0.93 6.81 -0.85
C TYR A 230 2.23 6.74 -1.64
N GLY A 231 2.22 7.24 -2.88
CA GLY A 231 3.43 7.29 -3.69
C GLY A 231 3.99 5.92 -4.13
N VAL A 232 3.19 4.84 -4.07
CA VAL A 232 3.60 3.49 -4.52
C VAL A 232 3.30 3.28 -6.00
N ARG A 233 4.20 2.61 -6.72
CA ARG A 233 4.09 2.33 -8.17
C ARG A 233 3.39 1.02 -8.47
N MET A 234 2.74 0.42 -7.48
CA MET A 234 2.00 -0.85 -7.59
C MET A 234 2.89 -2.05 -7.97
N ASN A 235 4.16 -2.03 -7.58
CA ASN A 235 5.03 -3.20 -7.66
C ASN A 235 5.09 -3.87 -6.28
N HIS A 236 5.09 -5.21 -6.22
CA HIS A 236 5.31 -5.95 -4.97
C HIS A 236 6.58 -5.54 -4.21
N LEU A 237 7.60 -5.04 -4.94
CA LEU A 237 8.83 -4.52 -4.34
C LEU A 237 8.61 -3.25 -3.50
N ASP A 238 7.51 -2.53 -3.74
CA ASP A 238 7.09 -1.32 -2.99
C ASP A 238 6.45 -1.67 -1.63
N TYR A 239 6.49 -2.93 -1.23
CA TYR A 239 5.96 -3.43 0.03
C TYR A 239 7.05 -4.22 0.74
N PRO A 240 6.93 -4.44 2.07
CA PRO A 240 7.82 -5.34 2.78
C PRO A 240 8.03 -6.66 2.05
N ALA A 241 9.25 -7.21 2.12
CA ALA A 241 9.54 -8.52 1.53
C ALA A 241 8.80 -9.67 2.23
N ASP A 242 8.29 -9.42 3.43
CA ASP A 242 7.36 -10.31 4.12
C ASP A 242 6.12 -10.56 3.24
N THR A 243 5.49 -11.71 3.37
CA THR A 243 4.21 -11.98 2.68
C THR A 243 3.03 -11.40 3.44
N SER A 244 3.18 -11.16 4.74
CA SER A 244 2.12 -10.64 5.60
C SER A 244 2.65 -10.01 6.89
N MET A 245 1.77 -9.26 7.54
CA MET A 245 1.93 -8.70 8.87
C MET A 245 0.72 -9.11 9.72
N THR A 246 0.96 -9.56 10.94
CA THR A 246 -0.10 -10.03 11.85
C THR A 246 -0.35 -9.00 12.95
N PHE A 247 -1.62 -8.64 13.13
CA PHE A 247 -2.11 -7.96 14.34
C PHE A 247 -2.72 -9.01 15.25
N SER A 248 -2.24 -9.09 16.48
CA SER A 248 -2.60 -10.10 17.46
C SER A 248 -2.92 -9.47 18.81
N ASN A 249 -3.45 -10.27 19.74
CA ASN A 249 -3.88 -9.79 21.06
C ASN A 249 -4.79 -8.55 20.96
N ILE A 250 -5.60 -8.50 19.89
CA ILE A 250 -6.50 -7.38 19.64
C ILE A 250 -7.58 -7.43 20.72
N GLU A 251 -7.73 -6.33 21.43
CA GLU A 251 -8.69 -6.21 22.54
C GLU A 251 -9.41 -4.88 22.41
N LEU A 252 -10.74 -4.93 22.48
CA LEU A 252 -11.63 -3.80 22.50
C LEU A 252 -12.44 -3.85 23.80
N LYS A 253 -12.22 -2.88 24.67
CA LYS A 253 -12.92 -2.74 25.95
C LYS A 253 -13.91 -1.59 25.89
N PHE A 254 -14.96 -1.71 26.69
CA PHE A 254 -16.11 -0.81 26.66
C PHE A 254 -16.39 -0.23 28.03
N ILE A 255 -17.01 0.94 28.05
CA ILE A 255 -17.63 1.48 29.26
C ILE A 255 -18.94 0.71 29.49
N GLY A 256 -19.03 0.02 30.63
CA GLY A 256 -20.21 -0.77 31.00
C GLY A 256 -20.20 -2.17 30.40
N THR A 257 -21.36 -2.66 29.98
CA THR A 257 -21.51 -4.00 29.41
C THR A 257 -20.90 -4.07 28.01
N ALA A 258 -19.95 -4.99 27.80
CA ALA A 258 -19.33 -5.20 26.51
C ALA A 258 -20.32 -5.81 25.49
N PRO A 259 -20.46 -5.26 24.27
CA PRO A 259 -21.16 -5.93 23.19
C PRO A 259 -20.42 -7.15 22.66
N THR A 260 -21.14 -7.95 21.88
CA THR A 260 -20.51 -8.88 20.94
C THR A 260 -19.79 -8.08 19.87
N VAL A 261 -18.45 -8.17 19.85
CA VAL A 261 -17.63 -7.57 18.80
C VAL A 261 -17.44 -8.59 17.68
N ALA A 262 -17.77 -8.17 16.46
CA ALA A 262 -17.49 -8.91 15.24
C ALA A 262 -16.89 -7.97 14.21
N TYR A 263 -15.57 -8.02 14.03
CA TYR A 263 -14.89 -7.28 12.99
C TYR A 263 -15.34 -7.78 11.62
N ARG A 264 -15.42 -6.88 10.65
CA ARG A 264 -15.55 -7.18 9.22
C ARG A 264 -14.32 -6.67 8.48
N VAL A 265 -14.02 -7.30 7.34
CA VAL A 265 -12.95 -6.87 6.45
C VAL A 265 -13.50 -6.01 5.33
N ILE A 266 -12.78 -4.95 4.99
CA ILE A 266 -12.98 -4.19 3.75
C ILE A 266 -11.63 -4.15 3.02
N ASN A 267 -11.58 -4.67 1.79
CA ASN A 267 -10.41 -4.62 0.92
C ASN A 267 -10.70 -3.63 -0.22
N TYR A 268 -10.28 -2.38 -0.05
CA TYR A 268 -10.48 -1.31 -1.03
C TYR A 268 -9.62 -1.54 -2.28
N LEU A 269 -8.38 -2.00 -2.07
CA LEU A 269 -7.37 -2.21 -3.11
C LEU A 269 -6.78 -3.63 -3.00
N PRO A 270 -7.54 -4.69 -3.32
CA PRO A 270 -7.15 -6.08 -3.05
C PRO A 270 -5.90 -6.56 -3.81
N ALA A 271 -5.51 -5.89 -4.90
CA ALA A 271 -4.27 -6.18 -5.60
C ALA A 271 -3.03 -5.60 -4.88
N GLN A 272 -3.24 -4.60 -4.02
CA GLN A 272 -2.22 -3.89 -3.25
C GLN A 272 -2.14 -4.40 -1.80
N GLY A 273 -3.12 -5.18 -1.36
CA GLY A 273 -3.08 -5.87 -0.08
C GLY A 273 -4.46 -6.33 0.35
N THR A 274 -4.52 -7.32 1.22
CA THR A 274 -5.78 -7.82 1.79
C THR A 274 -5.66 -8.05 3.28
N THR A 275 -6.76 -7.97 4.01
CA THR A 275 -6.83 -8.38 5.42
C THR A 275 -7.71 -9.61 5.54
N THR A 276 -7.35 -10.49 6.46
CA THR A 276 -8.15 -11.65 6.86
C THR A 276 -8.30 -11.68 8.37
N ILE A 277 -9.46 -12.13 8.86
CA ILE A 277 -9.69 -12.32 10.29
C ILE A 277 -9.48 -13.81 10.59
N THR A 278 -8.50 -14.12 11.44
CA THR A 278 -8.19 -15.50 11.86
C THR A 278 -8.81 -15.83 13.21
N THR A 279 -9.03 -14.83 14.05
CA THR A 279 -9.81 -14.93 15.28
C THR A 279 -10.62 -13.65 15.42
N ASN A 280 -11.94 -13.78 15.54
CA ASN A 280 -12.86 -12.65 15.67
C ASN A 280 -13.35 -12.53 17.13
N GLY A 281 -13.75 -11.34 17.55
CA GLY A 281 -14.18 -11.08 18.93
C GLY A 281 -13.55 -9.82 19.52
N GLY A 282 -14.03 -9.41 20.70
CA GLY A 282 -13.53 -8.22 21.40
C GLY A 282 -12.29 -8.49 22.27
N ALA A 283 -11.88 -9.75 22.39
CA ALA A 283 -10.74 -10.17 23.18
C ALA A 283 -9.93 -11.20 22.40
N ALA A 284 -8.59 -11.01 22.39
CA ALA A 284 -7.64 -11.87 21.68
C ALA A 284 -7.99 -12.08 20.19
N ALA A 285 -8.62 -11.09 19.55
CA ALA A 285 -8.81 -11.13 18.10
C ALA A 285 -7.45 -11.09 17.40
N LYS A 286 -7.46 -11.61 16.17
CA LYS A 286 -6.27 -11.72 15.34
C LYS A 286 -6.62 -11.50 13.88
N THR A 287 -5.92 -10.55 13.26
CA THR A 287 -6.01 -10.28 11.84
C THR A 287 -4.65 -10.47 11.18
N VAL A 288 -4.67 -10.85 9.90
CA VAL A 288 -3.47 -11.01 9.08
C VAL A 288 -3.66 -10.16 7.84
N MET A 289 -2.75 -9.21 7.68
CA MET A 289 -2.65 -8.33 6.53
C MET A 289 -1.63 -8.91 5.56
N HIS A 290 -2.06 -9.25 4.36
CA HIS A 290 -1.24 -9.83 3.30
C HIS A 290 -0.77 -8.73 2.37
N PHE A 291 0.54 -8.64 2.17
CA PHE A 291 1.16 -7.76 1.19
C PHE A 291 1.01 -8.35 -0.22
N PRO A 292 1.15 -7.55 -1.28
CA PRO A 292 1.16 -8.06 -2.64
C PRO A 292 2.26 -9.10 -2.81
N ALA A 293 1.86 -10.30 -3.22
CA ALA A 293 2.82 -11.31 -3.60
C ALA A 293 3.60 -10.84 -4.84
N PRO A 294 4.86 -11.28 -5.01
CA PRO A 294 5.53 -11.15 -6.30
C PRO A 294 4.65 -11.71 -7.42
N PRO A 295 4.60 -11.02 -8.59
CA PRO A 295 3.99 -11.60 -9.76
C PRO A 295 4.56 -12.99 -10.00
N VAL A 296 3.68 -13.94 -10.25
CA VAL A 296 4.13 -15.30 -10.51
C VAL A 296 4.53 -15.40 -11.96
N LYS A 297 5.83 -15.50 -12.18
CA LYS A 297 6.41 -15.77 -13.50
C LYS A 297 5.95 -17.15 -13.95
N LEU A 298 5.15 -17.22 -15.01
CA LEU A 298 4.67 -18.48 -15.57
C LEU A 298 5.60 -19.00 -16.64
N MET A 299 6.10 -18.10 -17.47
CA MET A 299 6.91 -18.43 -18.63
C MET A 299 7.89 -17.29 -18.92
N THR A 300 9.10 -17.64 -19.35
CA THR A 300 10.08 -16.72 -19.92
C THR A 300 10.15 -17.01 -21.41
N TYR A 301 10.15 -15.99 -22.25
CA TYR A 301 10.38 -16.15 -23.68
C TYR A 301 11.44 -15.16 -24.14
N CYS A 302 12.22 -15.54 -25.15
CA CYS A 302 13.27 -14.69 -25.69
C CYS A 302 13.23 -14.68 -27.22
N GLU A 303 13.65 -13.57 -27.79
CA GLU A 303 13.80 -13.41 -29.24
C GLU A 303 14.88 -14.34 -29.80
N TRP A 304 15.89 -14.69 -28.99
CA TRP A 304 17.05 -15.47 -29.42
C TRP A 304 17.12 -16.82 -28.70
N TYR A 305 17.72 -17.78 -29.39
CA TYR A 305 18.00 -19.10 -28.84
C TYR A 305 18.95 -19.02 -27.62
N ASN A 306 18.94 -20.09 -26.82
CA ASN A 306 19.71 -20.27 -25.59
C ASN A 306 19.52 -19.16 -24.54
N PHE A 307 18.39 -18.44 -24.56
CA PHE A 307 18.07 -17.37 -23.60
C PHE A 307 19.13 -16.26 -23.55
N THR A 308 19.77 -15.98 -24.69
CA THR A 308 20.99 -15.17 -24.74
C THR A 308 20.76 -13.67 -24.62
N VAL A 309 19.73 -13.11 -25.25
CA VAL A 309 19.35 -11.69 -25.16
C VAL A 309 17.85 -11.48 -25.40
N ALA A 310 17.35 -10.32 -25.00
CA ALA A 310 15.97 -9.85 -25.22
C ALA A 310 14.91 -10.85 -24.75
N CYS A 311 15.02 -11.23 -23.47
CA CYS A 311 14.04 -12.07 -22.80
C CYS A 311 13.00 -11.22 -22.08
N ASP A 312 11.76 -11.65 -22.16
CA ASP A 312 10.64 -11.13 -21.40
C ASP A 312 9.92 -12.28 -20.67
N SER A 313 8.93 -11.96 -19.86
CA SER A 313 8.22 -12.94 -19.09
C SER A 313 6.74 -12.70 -19.01
N VAL A 314 6.01 -13.81 -19.14
CA VAL A 314 4.61 -13.89 -18.79
C VAL A 314 4.49 -14.04 -17.29
N SER A 315 3.81 -13.09 -16.65
CA SER A 315 3.50 -13.16 -15.24
C SER A 315 2.02 -12.88 -14.98
N TYR A 316 1.49 -13.46 -13.90
CA TYR A 316 0.22 -13.06 -13.32
C TYR A 316 0.45 -12.27 -12.04
N PRO A 317 -0.43 -11.31 -11.68
CA PRO A 317 -0.26 -10.50 -10.47
C PRO A 317 -0.10 -11.34 -9.20
N THR A 318 -0.81 -12.47 -9.11
CA THR A 318 -0.72 -13.42 -8.00
C THR A 318 -0.91 -14.86 -8.45
N ALA A 319 -0.46 -15.83 -7.65
CA ALA A 319 -0.72 -17.25 -7.90
C ALA A 319 -2.21 -17.59 -7.98
N ALA A 320 -3.04 -16.91 -7.17
CA ALA A 320 -4.49 -17.10 -7.13
C ALA A 320 -5.19 -16.58 -8.40
N SER A 321 -4.58 -15.61 -9.10
CA SER A 321 -5.11 -15.08 -10.35
C SER A 321 -4.82 -15.95 -11.58
N VAL A 322 -3.96 -16.96 -11.44
CA VAL A 322 -3.68 -17.90 -12.54
C VAL A 322 -4.92 -18.79 -12.75
N PRO A 323 -5.49 -18.86 -13.96
CA PRO A 323 -6.63 -19.72 -14.23
C PRO A 323 -6.36 -21.18 -13.87
N LEU A 324 -7.36 -21.87 -13.31
CA LEU A 324 -7.31 -23.31 -13.14
C LEU A 324 -7.41 -23.99 -14.51
N ALA A 325 -6.87 -25.21 -14.63
CA ALA A 325 -6.90 -25.97 -15.89
C ALA A 325 -8.33 -26.20 -16.46
N THR A 326 -9.35 -26.14 -15.60
CA THR A 326 -10.77 -26.30 -15.97
C THR A 326 -11.45 -24.99 -16.42
N ALA A 327 -10.80 -23.84 -16.26
CA ALA A 327 -11.35 -22.56 -16.69
C ALA A 327 -11.24 -22.38 -18.21
N ALA A 328 -12.07 -21.50 -18.76
CA ALA A 328 -11.93 -21.08 -20.16
C ALA A 328 -10.51 -20.51 -20.40
N ILE A 329 -9.93 -20.85 -21.56
CA ILE A 329 -8.59 -20.43 -21.95
C ILE A 329 -8.53 -18.89 -21.95
N GLN A 330 -7.74 -18.31 -21.06
CA GLN A 330 -7.40 -16.90 -21.14
C GLN A 330 -6.34 -16.71 -22.22
N CYS A 331 -6.80 -16.40 -23.42
CA CYS A 331 -5.91 -16.09 -24.53
C CYS A 331 -5.32 -14.69 -24.37
N LYS A 332 -4.00 -14.57 -24.48
CA LYS A 332 -3.32 -13.28 -24.53
C LYS A 332 -2.43 -13.19 -25.76
N THR A 333 -2.54 -12.09 -26.48
CA THR A 333 -1.66 -11.77 -27.61
C THR A 333 -0.26 -11.45 -27.09
N ILE A 334 0.76 -11.88 -27.82
CA ILE A 334 2.12 -11.38 -27.62
C ILE A 334 2.11 -9.97 -28.21
N ASP A 335 2.35 -8.94 -27.38
CA ASP A 335 2.28 -7.56 -27.82
C ASP A 335 3.37 -7.27 -28.87
N GLU A 336 2.95 -6.87 -30.06
CA GLU A 336 3.85 -6.52 -31.17
C GLU A 336 4.75 -5.32 -30.81
N GLN A 337 4.37 -4.49 -29.83
CA GLN A 337 5.13 -3.29 -29.45
C GLN A 337 6.36 -3.53 -28.56
N VAL A 338 6.53 -4.73 -28.00
CA VAL A 338 7.75 -5.05 -27.22
C VAL A 338 8.97 -5.18 -28.14
N PHE A 339 8.77 -5.20 -29.46
CA PHE A 339 9.79 -5.47 -30.44
C PHE A 339 9.91 -4.32 -31.46
N LEU A 340 11.13 -3.80 -31.62
CA LEU A 340 11.39 -2.58 -32.40
C LEU A 340 10.84 -2.69 -33.85
N PRO A 341 10.03 -1.72 -34.31
CA PRO A 341 9.47 -1.77 -35.65
C PRO A 341 10.55 -1.46 -36.70
N GLY A 342 10.86 -2.42 -37.58
CA GLY A 342 11.67 -2.16 -38.78
C GLY A 342 12.50 -3.31 -39.37
N THR A 343 12.62 -4.48 -38.74
CA THR A 343 13.53 -5.56 -39.19
C THR A 343 12.88 -6.83 -39.73
N GLY A 344 11.55 -6.92 -39.81
CA GLY A 344 10.86 -8.21 -39.90
C GLY A 344 10.86 -8.81 -38.49
N GLY A 345 9.70 -8.74 -37.82
CA GLY A 345 9.63 -8.75 -36.36
C GLY A 345 10.26 -10.00 -35.72
N PRO A 346 11.05 -9.85 -34.64
CA PRO A 346 11.62 -10.99 -33.92
C PRO A 346 10.46 -11.74 -33.26
N GLY A 347 10.25 -12.98 -33.67
CA GLY A 347 9.34 -13.84 -32.93
C GLY A 347 10.08 -14.52 -31.78
N ILE A 348 9.40 -15.44 -31.13
CA ILE A 348 9.97 -16.15 -29.99
C ILE A 348 10.84 -17.30 -30.53
N SER A 349 12.10 -17.34 -30.12
CA SER A 349 13.06 -18.41 -30.47
C SER A 349 13.45 -19.30 -29.30
N ALA A 350 13.22 -18.86 -28.06
CA ALA A 350 13.42 -19.67 -26.85
C ALA A 350 12.30 -19.45 -25.85
N VAL A 351 11.94 -20.49 -25.11
CA VAL A 351 10.90 -20.42 -24.09
C VAL A 351 11.17 -21.36 -22.93
N ASN A 352 10.89 -20.92 -21.70
CA ASN A 352 10.99 -21.72 -20.50
C ASN A 352 9.73 -21.54 -19.65
N VAL A 353 9.15 -22.62 -19.15
CA VAL A 353 7.99 -22.58 -18.24
C VAL A 353 8.44 -22.78 -16.80
N THR A 354 7.81 -22.06 -15.88
CA THR A 354 7.99 -22.27 -14.45
C THR A 354 7.27 -23.56 -14.04
N VAL A 355 7.91 -24.38 -13.20
CA VAL A 355 7.32 -25.63 -12.69
C VAL A 355 5.96 -25.37 -12.03
N GLY A 356 4.96 -26.22 -12.33
CA GLY A 356 3.61 -26.12 -11.77
C GLY A 356 2.58 -25.40 -12.67
N TYR A 357 2.95 -25.06 -13.91
CA TYR A 357 2.06 -24.42 -14.88
C TYR A 357 2.03 -25.19 -16.20
N ASN A 358 0.86 -25.26 -16.85
CA ASN A 358 0.77 -25.65 -18.25
C ASN A 358 0.62 -24.39 -19.10
N CYS A 359 1.64 -24.09 -19.90
CA CYS A 359 1.61 -22.99 -20.85
C CYS A 359 1.54 -23.53 -22.29
N PHE A 360 0.91 -22.75 -23.16
CA PHE A 360 0.79 -23.03 -24.59
C PHE A 360 1.15 -21.78 -25.38
N LEU A 361 1.91 -21.96 -26.47
CA LEU A 361 2.10 -20.96 -27.51
C LEU A 361 1.20 -21.28 -28.70
N TYR A 362 0.67 -20.26 -29.36
CA TYR A 362 -0.23 -20.39 -30.50
C TYR A 362 0.26 -19.54 -31.67
N GLN A 363 0.09 -20.05 -32.89
CA GLN A 363 0.48 -19.33 -34.10
C GLN A 363 -0.44 -18.15 -34.44
N ASN A 364 -1.68 -18.16 -33.96
CA ASN A 364 -2.64 -17.09 -34.19
C ASN A 364 -2.90 -16.29 -32.91
N ALA A 365 -3.13 -14.98 -33.07
CA ALA A 365 -3.36 -14.03 -31.98
C ALA A 365 -4.57 -14.35 -31.08
N ASN A 366 -5.55 -15.12 -31.59
CA ASN A 366 -6.76 -15.53 -30.87
C ASN A 366 -6.65 -16.94 -30.25
N CYS A 367 -5.43 -17.45 -30.06
CA CYS A 367 -5.14 -18.78 -29.52
C CYS A 367 -5.77 -19.92 -30.33
N THR A 368 -5.75 -19.78 -31.65
CA THR A 368 -6.12 -20.82 -32.60
C THR A 368 -4.92 -21.27 -33.43
N GLY A 369 -5.13 -22.23 -34.34
CA GLY A 369 -4.07 -22.77 -35.20
C GLY A 369 -3.20 -23.79 -34.48
N SER A 370 -1.98 -24.00 -34.99
CA SER A 370 -1.02 -24.89 -34.35
C SER A 370 -0.64 -24.36 -32.98
N LYS A 371 -0.49 -25.27 -32.02
CA LYS A 371 -0.09 -24.94 -30.65
C LYS A 371 1.07 -25.79 -30.19
N LEU A 372 1.97 -25.19 -29.43
CA LEU A 372 3.05 -25.86 -28.72
C LEU A 372 2.72 -25.86 -27.23
N LYS A 373 2.67 -27.05 -26.61
CA LYS A 373 2.67 -27.15 -25.14
C LYS A 373 4.09 -26.88 -24.66
N VAL A 374 4.25 -25.91 -23.77
CA VAL A 374 5.51 -25.61 -23.12
C VAL A 374 5.52 -26.33 -21.78
N ASP A 375 6.02 -27.57 -21.76
CA ASP A 375 6.12 -28.42 -20.56
C ASP A 375 7.55 -28.57 -20.04
N LYS A 376 8.50 -27.95 -20.71
CA LYS A 376 9.93 -27.90 -20.37
C LYS A 376 10.57 -26.65 -20.95
N SER A 377 11.85 -26.47 -20.68
CA SER A 377 12.66 -25.45 -21.35
C SER A 377 12.96 -25.86 -22.79
N TYR A 378 12.67 -24.97 -23.74
CA TYR A 378 13.05 -25.05 -25.14
C TYR A 378 14.04 -23.91 -25.41
N PRO A 379 15.35 -24.16 -25.34
CA PRO A 379 16.35 -23.14 -25.66
C PRO A 379 16.35 -22.78 -27.15
N ASP A 380 15.76 -23.60 -28.02
CA ASP A 380 15.69 -23.36 -29.47
C ASP A 380 14.38 -23.92 -30.04
N LEU A 381 13.48 -23.03 -30.45
CA LEU A 381 12.15 -23.39 -30.97
C LEU A 381 12.18 -23.92 -32.41
N ARG A 382 13.30 -23.83 -33.12
CA ARG A 382 13.48 -24.47 -34.44
C ARG A 382 13.42 -25.98 -34.34
N LEU A 383 13.90 -26.52 -33.22
CA LEU A 383 13.88 -27.96 -32.93
C LEU A 383 12.46 -28.53 -32.78
N VAL A 384 11.46 -27.66 -32.61
CA VAL A 384 10.03 -28.03 -32.52
C VAL A 384 9.19 -27.32 -33.57
N SER A 385 9.80 -26.79 -34.62
CA SER A 385 9.13 -26.11 -35.75
C SER A 385 8.15 -25.01 -35.31
N PHE A 386 8.49 -24.27 -34.25
CA PHE A 386 7.66 -23.19 -33.70
C PHE A 386 8.36 -21.83 -33.68
N ASP A 387 9.60 -21.77 -34.16
CA ASP A 387 10.45 -20.58 -34.25
C ASP A 387 9.76 -19.42 -34.95
N ASP A 388 9.79 -18.25 -34.35
CA ASP A 388 9.19 -17.01 -34.85
C ASP A 388 7.68 -17.06 -35.19
N THR A 389 6.98 -18.14 -34.85
CA THR A 389 5.57 -18.33 -35.23
C THR A 389 4.59 -17.97 -34.13
N ALA A 390 5.01 -17.89 -32.87
CA ALA A 390 4.12 -17.59 -31.75
C ALA A 390 3.52 -16.17 -31.88
N ARG A 391 2.19 -16.05 -31.75
CA ARG A 391 1.43 -14.78 -31.74
C ARG A 391 0.54 -14.61 -30.52
N ALA A 392 0.24 -15.71 -29.82
CA ALA A 392 -0.47 -15.68 -28.56
C ALA A 392 0.02 -16.77 -27.63
N TRP A 393 -0.34 -16.65 -26.36
CA TRP A 393 -0.10 -17.65 -25.34
C TRP A 393 -1.31 -17.82 -24.44
N SER A 394 -1.35 -18.96 -23.77
CA SER A 394 -2.23 -19.19 -22.62
C SER A 394 -1.47 -19.98 -21.56
N CYS A 395 -1.77 -19.75 -20.29
CA CYS A 395 -1.21 -20.52 -19.20
C CYS A 395 -2.28 -20.80 -18.16
N ASN A 396 -2.22 -21.97 -17.54
CA ASN A 396 -3.04 -22.35 -16.39
C ASN A 396 -2.19 -23.04 -15.32
N LYS A 397 -2.73 -23.12 -14.11
CA LYS A 397 -2.14 -23.91 -13.03
C LYS A 397 -2.27 -25.40 -13.35
N ALA A 398 -1.15 -26.13 -13.25
CA ALA A 398 -1.07 -27.52 -13.67
C ALA A 398 -1.90 -28.49 -12.83
#